data_AF-A0A8J3CTW7-F1
#
_entry.id   AF-A0A8J3CTW7-F1
#
_cell.length_a   1.000
_cell.length_b   1.000
_cell.length_c   1.000
_cell.angle_alpha   90.00
_cell.angle_beta   90.00
_cell.angle_gamma   90.00
#
_symmetry.space_group_name_H-M   'P 1'
#
loop_
_entity.id
_entity.type
_entity.pdbx_description
1 polymer ?
#
loop_
_entity_poly.entity_id
_entity_poly.type
_entity_poly.pdbx_seq_one_letter_code
_entity_poly.pdbx_strand_id
1 'polypeptide(L)'
;MKPEIYLPKAVKILSRLDLTRNYEEVIRSVFDHVKNVGTMVVTYNAGKGILRARPMGDGEPRFSTVSDFSFKPQHLNREFQRASTPRRTMFYGSTVREGLKPGEIDTPRLITLAESMPWIRDKTVSGIKKIAYGKWITQEPLELLAIANNKGFHGVNSFSEEVYQAFLNNLNAHSLEYRNAILSFYDYMALEFSKEIKNSLDYQVSAIFSDMMCNHANIDGILYPSFMMEGQGLNIAIKPESMKKLGLFAAGESLIYKNKDQMMVGNSASIVLDRKTMNFEMNEDEKHLDEVLKIIGVKSLDELI
;
A
#
# COMPACT_ATOMS: atom_id res chain seq x y z
N MET A 1 22.97 -17.53 16.79
CA MET A 1 22.10 -17.40 17.99
C MET A 1 20.73 -17.93 17.63
N LYS A 2 19.99 -18.58 18.53
CA LYS A 2 18.68 -19.15 18.18
C LYS A 2 17.57 -18.06 18.12
N PRO A 3 16.58 -18.16 17.21
CA PRO A 3 15.53 -17.14 17.02
C PRO A 3 14.77 -16.77 18.28
N GLU A 4 14.49 -17.75 19.13
CA GLU A 4 13.82 -17.56 20.43
C GLU A 4 14.59 -16.66 21.41
N ILE A 5 15.89 -16.43 21.19
CA ILE A 5 16.72 -15.55 22.03
C ILE A 5 16.81 -14.14 21.44
N TYR A 6 17.03 -14.03 20.13
CA TYR A 6 17.32 -12.72 19.51
C TYR A 6 16.06 -11.95 19.10
N LEU A 7 14.97 -12.63 18.73
CA LEU A 7 13.73 -11.98 18.30
C LEU A 7 13.08 -11.14 19.42
N PRO A 8 12.91 -11.67 20.65
CA PRO A 8 12.36 -10.86 21.74
C PRO A 8 13.24 -9.66 22.09
N LYS A 9 14.57 -9.80 21.97
CA LYS A 9 15.51 -8.69 22.17
C LYS A 9 15.36 -7.62 21.10
N ALA A 10 15.22 -8.03 19.83
CA ALA A 10 14.99 -7.11 18.71
C ALA A 10 13.70 -6.29 18.94
N VAL A 11 12.57 -6.96 19.22
CA VAL A 11 11.29 -6.28 19.52
C VAL A 11 11.42 -5.31 20.70
N LYS A 12 12.11 -5.73 21.77
CA LYS A 12 12.34 -4.87 22.94
C LYS A 12 13.18 -3.63 22.63
N ILE A 13 14.19 -3.75 21.76
CA ILE A 13 15.01 -2.61 21.35
C ILE A 13 14.18 -1.66 20.48
N LEU A 14 13.54 -2.19 19.43
CA LEU A 14 12.78 -1.40 18.46
C LEU A 14 11.59 -0.67 19.10
N SER A 15 10.83 -1.34 19.98
CA SER A 15 9.67 -0.76 20.66
C SER A 15 9.99 0.36 21.65
N ARG A 16 11.27 0.56 22.00
CA ARG A 16 11.74 1.61 22.92
C ARG A 16 12.31 2.83 22.20
N LEU A 17 12.39 2.80 20.87
CA LEU A 17 12.91 3.92 20.09
C LEU A 17 11.91 5.08 20.08
N ASP A 18 12.41 6.28 20.37
CA ASP A 18 11.66 7.52 20.19
C ASP A 18 11.72 7.97 18.72
N LEU A 19 10.80 7.48 17.90
CA LEU A 19 10.80 7.71 16.45
C LEU A 19 10.57 9.17 16.02
N THR A 20 10.54 10.13 16.94
CA THR A 20 10.75 11.56 16.61
C THR A 20 12.19 11.84 16.13
N ARG A 21 13.10 10.88 16.31
CA ARG A 21 14.50 10.94 15.87
C ARG A 21 14.81 9.85 14.84
N ASN A 22 15.85 10.10 14.04
CA ASN A 22 16.34 9.12 13.08
C ASN A 22 17.25 8.09 13.77
N TYR A 23 16.87 6.81 13.70
CA TYR A 23 17.58 5.63 14.23
C TYR A 23 17.93 4.61 13.14
N GLU A 24 18.05 5.04 11.87
CA GLU A 24 18.24 4.13 10.73
C GLU A 24 19.34 3.09 10.96
N GLU A 25 20.53 3.52 11.38
CA GLU A 25 21.68 2.62 11.63
C GLU A 25 21.42 1.62 12.76
N VAL A 26 20.73 2.05 13.83
CA VAL A 26 20.38 1.17 14.95
C VAL A 26 19.38 0.12 14.48
N ILE A 27 18.35 0.52 13.74
CA ILE A 27 17.30 -0.37 13.23
C ILE A 27 17.90 -1.39 12.25
N ARG A 28 18.75 -0.94 11.31
CA ARG A 28 19.46 -1.82 10.38
C ARG A 28 20.32 -2.85 11.13
N SER A 29 21.09 -2.40 12.12
CA SER A 29 21.89 -3.28 12.96
C SER A 29 21.03 -4.33 13.68
N VAL A 30 19.89 -3.96 14.25
CA VAL A 30 18.95 -4.92 14.86
C VAL A 30 18.46 -5.94 13.83
N PHE A 31 18.02 -5.50 12.66
CA PHE A 31 17.51 -6.40 11.63
C PHE A 31 18.59 -7.30 11.00
N ASP A 32 19.84 -6.87 10.97
CA ASP A 32 20.95 -7.72 10.52
C ASP A 32 21.13 -8.97 11.39
N HIS A 33 20.77 -8.87 12.67
CA HIS A 33 20.78 -10.01 13.59
C HIS A 33 19.55 -10.93 13.43
N VAL A 34 18.51 -10.49 12.71
CA VAL A 34 17.25 -11.23 12.55
C VAL A 34 16.89 -11.59 11.11
N LYS A 35 17.76 -11.30 10.14
CA LYS A 35 17.52 -11.53 8.69
C LYS A 35 17.28 -12.97 8.26
N ASN A 36 17.58 -13.95 9.11
CA ASN A 36 17.37 -15.38 8.84
C ASN A 36 16.07 -15.93 9.46
N VAL A 37 15.15 -15.05 9.84
CA VAL A 37 13.84 -15.44 10.38
C VAL A 37 12.94 -15.89 9.24
N GLY A 38 12.26 -17.02 9.41
CA GLY A 38 11.29 -17.50 8.42
C GLY A 38 10.21 -16.45 8.15
N THR A 39 9.98 -16.15 6.87
CA THR A 39 9.02 -15.16 6.38
C THR A 39 7.93 -15.83 5.54
N MET A 40 6.71 -15.29 5.57
CA MET A 40 5.67 -15.70 4.63
C MET A 40 5.82 -14.96 3.32
N VAL A 41 6.15 -15.70 2.26
CA VAL A 41 6.17 -15.20 0.88
C VAL A 41 4.93 -15.72 0.18
N VAL A 42 4.24 -14.82 -0.52
CA VAL A 42 3.05 -15.12 -1.32
C VAL A 42 3.37 -14.84 -2.78
N THR A 43 3.11 -15.84 -3.62
CA THR A 43 3.16 -15.67 -5.07
C THR A 43 1.89 -14.96 -5.56
N TYR A 44 2.06 -13.73 -6.04
CA TYR A 44 1.02 -12.96 -6.68
C TYR A 44 1.08 -13.20 -8.19
N ASN A 45 0.25 -14.14 -8.66
CA ASN A 45 0.28 -14.66 -10.04
C ASN A 45 0.10 -13.56 -11.11
N ALA A 46 0.52 -13.90 -12.34
CA ALA A 46 0.28 -13.08 -13.52
C ALA A 46 -1.23 -12.88 -13.80
N GLY A 47 -1.57 -11.78 -14.47
CA GLY A 47 -2.93 -11.40 -14.83
C GLY A 47 -3.67 -10.57 -13.78
N LYS A 48 -3.08 -10.37 -12.60
CA LYS A 48 -3.69 -9.67 -11.47
C LYS A 48 -3.48 -8.16 -11.55
N GLY A 49 -4.47 -7.42 -11.05
CA GLY A 49 -4.52 -5.96 -11.15
C GLY A 49 -4.10 -5.24 -9.88
N ILE A 50 -3.23 -4.25 -10.05
CA ILE A 50 -2.78 -3.34 -8.99
C ILE A 50 -3.15 -1.92 -9.41
N LEU A 51 -3.88 -1.22 -8.54
CA LEU A 51 -4.29 0.17 -8.79
C LEU A 51 -3.38 1.12 -8.01
N ARG A 52 -2.82 2.11 -8.69
CA ARG A 52 -2.08 3.21 -8.06
C ARG A 52 -2.83 4.51 -8.27
N ALA A 53 -2.89 5.34 -7.23
CA ALA A 53 -3.45 6.68 -7.33
C ALA A 53 -2.36 7.72 -7.11
N ARG A 54 -2.53 8.85 -7.79
CA ARG A 54 -1.69 10.04 -7.65
C ARG A 54 -2.58 11.25 -7.48
N PRO A 55 -2.56 11.89 -6.30
CA PRO A 55 -3.13 13.22 -6.12
C PRO A 55 -2.55 14.16 -7.17
N MET A 56 -3.40 15.02 -7.73
CA MET A 56 -2.99 16.07 -8.66
C MET A 56 -3.23 17.43 -8.02
N GLY A 57 -2.23 18.30 -8.11
CA GLY A 57 -2.34 19.70 -7.69
C GLY A 57 -3.17 20.54 -8.67
N ASP A 58 -3.67 21.66 -8.18
CA ASP A 58 -4.36 22.63 -9.03
C ASP A 58 -3.41 23.20 -10.08
N GLY A 59 -3.81 23.17 -11.35
CA GLY A 59 -2.98 23.63 -12.47
C GLY A 59 -1.86 22.67 -12.89
N GLU A 60 -1.72 21.50 -12.25
CA GLU A 60 -0.80 20.48 -12.75
C GLU A 60 -1.25 19.95 -14.12
N PRO A 61 -0.31 19.74 -15.07
CA PRO A 61 -0.64 19.18 -16.36
C PRO A 61 -1.18 17.76 -16.23
N ARG A 62 -2.05 17.38 -17.17
CA ARG A 62 -2.52 16.00 -17.33
C ARG A 62 -1.34 15.06 -17.51
N PHE A 63 -1.37 13.92 -16.82
CA PHE A 63 -0.37 12.87 -17.00
C PHE A 63 -0.55 12.19 -18.35
N SER A 64 0.55 11.97 -19.06
CA SER A 64 0.56 11.48 -20.44
C SER A 64 1.60 10.39 -20.68
N THR A 65 2.31 9.95 -19.65
CA THR A 65 3.37 8.95 -19.78
C THR A 65 3.20 7.79 -18.79
N VAL A 66 3.74 6.62 -19.13
CA VAL A 66 3.77 5.48 -18.20
C VAL A 66 4.55 5.80 -16.92
N SER A 67 5.62 6.60 -17.02
CA SER A 67 6.41 7.05 -15.86
C SER A 67 5.59 7.87 -14.87
N ASP A 68 4.59 8.63 -15.35
CA ASP A 68 3.69 9.37 -14.47
C ASP A 68 2.91 8.43 -13.54
N PHE A 69 2.58 7.23 -13.98
CA PHE A 69 1.86 6.26 -13.17
C PHE A 69 2.79 5.29 -12.44
N SER A 70 4.10 5.50 -12.50
CA SER A 70 5.10 4.63 -11.87
C SER A 70 5.49 5.13 -10.46
N PHE A 71 6.52 4.53 -9.88
CA PHE A 71 7.09 4.92 -8.59
C PHE A 71 7.70 6.32 -8.64
N LYS A 72 7.82 6.93 -7.45
CA LYS A 72 8.44 8.25 -7.31
C LYS A 72 9.93 8.15 -7.68
N PRO A 73 10.47 8.99 -8.57
CA PRO A 73 11.90 8.97 -8.86
C PRO A 73 12.75 9.06 -7.59
N GLN A 74 13.82 8.26 -7.51
CA GLN A 74 14.61 8.11 -6.27
C GLN A 74 15.09 9.45 -5.70
N HIS A 75 15.52 10.38 -6.55
CA HIS A 75 15.99 11.70 -6.14
C HIS A 75 14.88 12.59 -5.54
N LEU A 76 13.61 12.22 -5.67
CA LEU A 76 12.49 12.89 -5.01
C LEU A 76 12.03 12.15 -3.75
N ASN A 77 12.47 10.91 -3.53
CA ASN A 77 12.13 10.13 -2.34
C ASN A 77 13.03 10.54 -1.16
N ARG A 78 12.62 11.56 -0.41
CA ARG A 78 13.42 12.15 0.69
C ARG A 78 13.01 11.70 2.08
N GLU A 79 11.89 11.00 2.19
CA GLU A 79 11.27 10.65 3.46
C GLU A 79 11.06 9.14 3.56
N PHE A 80 10.94 8.66 4.80
CA PHE A 80 10.45 7.30 5.02
C PHE A 80 8.96 7.23 4.71
N GLN A 81 8.58 6.17 4.00
CA GLN A 81 7.20 5.74 3.82
C GLN A 81 7.08 4.31 4.32
N ARG A 82 5.87 3.80 4.48
CA ARG A 82 5.59 2.50 5.13
C ARG A 82 6.44 1.30 4.67
N ALA A 83 6.96 1.35 3.44
CA ALA A 83 7.82 0.30 2.88
C ALA A 83 9.02 0.85 2.07
N SER A 84 9.29 2.15 2.11
CA SER A 84 10.34 2.80 1.31
C SER A 84 11.17 3.73 2.18
N THR A 85 12.46 3.80 1.91
CA THR A 85 13.41 4.64 2.66
C THR A 85 13.88 5.80 1.78
N PRO A 86 14.45 6.88 2.35
CA PRO A 86 15.08 7.93 1.54
C PRO A 86 16.16 7.41 0.57
N ARG A 87 16.71 6.22 0.82
CA ARG A 87 17.73 5.57 -0.03
C ARG A 87 17.13 4.67 -1.12
N ARG A 88 15.90 4.19 -0.93
CA ARG A 88 15.23 3.28 -1.87
C ARG A 88 13.74 3.51 -1.95
N THR A 89 13.29 3.97 -3.11
CA THR A 89 11.88 4.16 -3.45
C THR A 89 11.20 2.85 -3.79
N MET A 90 9.87 2.86 -3.74
CA MET A 90 9.02 1.74 -4.10
C MET A 90 7.84 2.24 -4.94
N PHE A 91 7.33 1.37 -5.80
CA PHE A 91 6.02 1.52 -6.40
C PHE A 91 4.96 1.17 -5.37
N TYR A 92 3.97 2.04 -5.16
CA TYR A 92 2.85 1.79 -4.26
C TYR A 92 1.55 1.68 -5.04
N GLY A 93 0.74 0.69 -4.68
CA GLY A 93 -0.64 0.56 -5.12
C GLY A 93 -1.48 -0.25 -4.13
N SER A 94 -2.73 -0.47 -4.49
CA SER A 94 -3.66 -1.32 -3.77
C SER A 94 -4.21 -2.40 -4.69
N THR A 95 -4.59 -3.53 -4.09
CA THR A 95 -5.18 -4.68 -4.77
C THR A 95 -6.34 -5.20 -3.95
N VAL A 96 -7.22 -5.94 -4.62
CA VAL A 96 -8.21 -6.79 -3.97
C VAL A 96 -7.85 -8.26 -4.21
N ARG A 97 -8.39 -9.15 -3.40
CA ARG A 97 -8.23 -10.59 -3.55
C ARG A 97 -9.14 -11.12 -4.67
N GLU A 98 -8.75 -12.23 -5.29
CA GLU A 98 -9.64 -13.05 -6.13
C GLU A 98 -10.51 -13.97 -5.27
N GLY A 99 -11.79 -14.11 -5.64
CA GLY A 99 -12.74 -14.94 -4.88
C GLY A 99 -13.22 -14.27 -3.59
N LEU A 100 -13.61 -13.00 -3.71
CA LEU A 100 -14.13 -12.19 -2.61
C LEU A 100 -15.34 -12.87 -1.96
N LYS A 101 -15.37 -12.85 -0.63
CA LYS A 101 -16.55 -13.25 0.14
C LYS A 101 -17.56 -12.10 0.18
N PRO A 102 -18.87 -12.39 0.35
CA PRO A 102 -19.87 -11.35 0.53
C PRO A 102 -19.47 -10.37 1.65
N GLY A 103 -19.53 -9.07 1.35
CA GLY A 103 -19.18 -8.00 2.29
C GLY A 103 -17.72 -7.55 2.24
N GLU A 104 -16.84 -8.21 1.48
CA GLU A 104 -15.46 -7.75 1.28
C GLU A 104 -15.39 -6.62 0.23
N ILE A 105 -14.40 -5.73 0.36
CA ILE A 105 -14.15 -4.66 -0.61
C ILE A 105 -13.78 -5.27 -1.96
N ASP A 106 -14.57 -4.96 -2.98
CA ASP A 106 -14.41 -5.48 -4.33
C ASP A 106 -13.64 -4.57 -5.29
N THR A 107 -13.34 -3.34 -4.84
CA THR A 107 -12.67 -2.34 -5.65
C THR A 107 -11.43 -1.76 -4.97
N PRO A 108 -10.24 -1.85 -5.60
CA PRO A 108 -9.04 -1.21 -5.07
C PRO A 108 -9.13 0.32 -5.14
N ARG A 109 -10.11 0.89 -5.87
CA ARG A 109 -10.28 2.34 -6.00
C ARG A 109 -10.54 3.02 -4.68
N LEU A 110 -11.41 2.45 -3.83
CA LEU A 110 -11.72 3.00 -2.51
C LEU A 110 -10.49 2.95 -1.59
N ILE A 111 -9.79 1.82 -1.58
CA ILE A 111 -8.56 1.62 -0.80
C ILE A 111 -7.51 2.67 -1.20
N THR A 112 -7.24 2.76 -2.50
CA THR A 112 -6.19 3.65 -3.02
C THR A 112 -6.52 5.12 -2.77
N LEU A 113 -7.81 5.48 -2.86
CA LEU A 113 -8.27 6.83 -2.57
C LEU A 113 -8.05 7.19 -1.09
N ALA A 114 -8.45 6.31 -0.16
CA ALA A 114 -8.28 6.51 1.28
C ALA A 114 -6.81 6.61 1.70
N GLU A 115 -5.93 5.85 1.06
CA GLU A 115 -4.48 5.87 1.35
C GLU A 115 -3.77 7.10 0.77
N SER A 116 -4.24 7.63 -0.36
CA SER A 116 -3.54 8.71 -1.09
C SER A 116 -4.02 10.11 -0.75
N MET A 117 -5.24 10.27 -0.24
CA MET A 117 -5.88 11.58 -0.07
C MET A 117 -6.43 11.78 1.36
N PRO A 118 -5.61 12.23 2.34
CA PRO A 118 -6.07 12.50 3.70
C PRO A 118 -7.33 13.39 3.78
N TRP A 119 -7.44 14.36 2.87
CA TRP A 119 -8.57 15.29 2.76
C TRP A 119 -9.93 14.61 2.64
N ILE A 120 -10.04 13.41 2.03
CA ILE A 120 -11.34 12.74 1.91
C ILE A 120 -11.90 12.29 3.26
N ARG A 121 -11.02 12.06 4.24
CA ARG A 121 -11.37 11.52 5.56
C ARG A 121 -11.83 12.58 6.53
N ASP A 122 -11.46 13.83 6.25
CA ASP A 122 -11.94 14.97 7.02
C ASP A 122 -13.42 15.21 6.66
N LYS A 123 -14.31 15.05 7.64
CA LYS A 123 -15.76 15.19 7.45
C LYS A 123 -16.23 16.64 7.53
N THR A 124 -15.33 17.58 7.79
CA THR A 124 -15.66 19.00 7.99
C THR A 124 -15.38 19.86 6.76
N VAL A 125 -14.62 19.32 5.80
CA VAL A 125 -14.18 20.03 4.60
C VAL A 125 -15.06 19.71 3.40
N SER A 126 -15.18 20.68 2.51
CA SER A 126 -15.79 20.55 1.19
C SER A 126 -14.78 20.94 0.12
N GLY A 127 -15.09 20.64 -1.14
CA GLY A 127 -14.29 21.06 -2.29
C GLY A 127 -14.27 20.04 -3.41
N ILE A 128 -13.45 20.36 -4.42
CA ILE A 128 -13.23 19.52 -5.58
C ILE A 128 -11.73 19.26 -5.68
N LYS A 129 -11.34 17.99 -5.80
CA LYS A 129 -9.93 17.61 -6.02
C LYS A 129 -9.79 16.64 -7.16
N LYS A 130 -8.66 16.73 -7.85
CA LYS A 130 -8.32 15.85 -8.95
C LYS A 130 -7.37 14.74 -8.49
N ILE A 131 -7.58 13.55 -9.04
CA ILE A 131 -6.74 12.39 -8.78
C ILE A 131 -6.56 11.58 -10.07
N ALA A 132 -5.38 11.05 -10.29
CA ALA A 132 -5.10 10.14 -11.40
C ALA A 132 -4.96 8.71 -10.90
N TYR A 133 -5.40 7.74 -11.71
CA TYR A 133 -5.31 6.31 -11.44
C TYR A 133 -4.56 5.60 -12.56
N GLY A 134 -3.65 4.71 -12.19
CA GLY A 134 -3.00 3.77 -13.09
C GLY A 134 -3.34 2.34 -12.68
N LYS A 135 -3.98 1.59 -13.59
CA LYS A 135 -4.22 0.15 -13.42
C LYS A 135 -3.07 -0.61 -14.07
N TRP A 136 -2.24 -1.23 -13.24
CA TRP A 136 -1.14 -2.09 -13.66
C TRP A 136 -1.57 -3.55 -13.59
N ILE A 137 -1.17 -4.35 -14.58
CA ILE A 137 -1.41 -5.79 -14.62
C ILE A 137 -0.08 -6.52 -14.53
N THR A 138 0.02 -7.53 -13.66
CA THR A 138 1.18 -8.41 -13.61
C THR A 138 1.27 -9.26 -14.88
N GLN A 139 2.43 -9.22 -15.54
CA GLN A 139 2.76 -10.02 -16.71
C GLN A 139 3.52 -11.28 -16.31
N GLU A 140 4.29 -11.20 -15.22
CA GLU A 140 4.96 -12.32 -14.57
C GLU A 140 4.55 -12.38 -13.09
N PRO A 141 4.64 -13.54 -12.43
CA PRO A 141 4.42 -13.64 -10.99
C PRO A 141 5.36 -12.74 -10.18
N LEU A 142 4.82 -12.16 -9.11
CA LEU A 142 5.57 -11.43 -8.10
C LEU A 142 5.67 -12.28 -6.83
N GLU A 143 6.84 -12.34 -6.24
CA GLU A 143 7.04 -12.92 -4.93
C GLU A 143 7.02 -11.81 -3.86
N LEU A 144 5.98 -11.81 -3.02
CA LEU A 144 5.72 -10.72 -2.09
C LEU A 144 5.84 -11.20 -0.64
N LEU A 145 6.60 -10.47 0.16
CA LEU A 145 6.58 -10.67 1.61
C LEU A 145 5.21 -10.22 2.16
N ALA A 146 4.46 -11.14 2.76
CA ALA A 146 3.16 -10.84 3.33
C ALA A 146 3.28 -10.42 4.80
N ILE A 147 2.91 -9.17 5.11
CA ILE A 147 2.76 -8.65 6.47
C ILE A 147 1.28 -8.78 6.90
N ALA A 148 0.76 -10.01 6.84
CA ALA A 148 -0.62 -10.32 7.20
C ALA A 148 -0.71 -11.27 8.42
N ASN A 149 0.41 -11.54 9.07
CA ASN A 149 0.52 -12.51 10.17
C ASN A 149 0.13 -11.94 11.55
N ASN A 150 -0.63 -10.84 11.60
CA ASN A 150 -1.06 -10.20 12.85
C ASN A 150 -2.38 -10.78 13.34
N LYS A 151 -2.47 -11.07 14.64
CA LYS A 151 -3.76 -11.38 15.29
C LYS A 151 -4.81 -10.28 15.13
N GLY A 152 -4.41 -9.02 15.08
CA GLY A 152 -5.31 -7.86 14.93
C GLY A 152 -5.97 -7.74 13.54
N PHE A 153 -5.43 -8.41 12.52
CA PHE A 153 -6.04 -8.48 11.19
C PHE A 153 -6.65 -9.85 10.88
N HIS A 154 -6.63 -10.75 11.86
CA HIS A 154 -7.26 -12.06 11.80
C HIS A 154 -8.77 -11.92 11.65
N GLY A 155 -9.38 -12.67 10.72
CA GLY A 155 -10.81 -12.58 10.43
C GLY A 155 -11.32 -11.27 9.80
N VAL A 156 -10.47 -10.24 9.61
CA VAL A 156 -10.87 -8.96 9.00
C VAL A 156 -11.18 -9.13 7.52
N ASN A 157 -10.36 -9.92 6.82
CA ASN A 157 -10.63 -10.36 5.48
C ASN A 157 -10.12 -11.80 5.30
N SER A 158 -10.65 -12.49 4.30
CA SER A 158 -10.34 -13.88 4.00
C SER A 158 -8.88 -14.12 3.60
N PHE A 159 -8.19 -13.13 3.00
CA PHE A 159 -6.77 -13.24 2.65
C PHE A 159 -5.89 -13.27 3.90
N SER A 160 -6.07 -12.32 4.82
CA SER A 160 -5.31 -12.24 6.07
C SER A 160 -5.52 -13.50 6.91
N GLU A 161 -6.75 -14.02 6.94
CA GLU A 161 -7.07 -15.31 7.57
C GLU A 161 -6.24 -16.46 6.98
N GLU A 162 -6.26 -16.62 5.66
CA GLU A 162 -5.57 -17.71 4.97
C GLU A 162 -4.05 -17.64 5.17
N VAL A 163 -3.47 -16.45 5.03
CA VAL A 163 -2.02 -16.24 5.22
C VAL A 163 -1.64 -16.53 6.67
N TYR A 164 -2.43 -16.08 7.64
CA TYR A 164 -2.17 -16.34 9.06
C TYR A 164 -2.28 -17.84 9.38
N GLN A 165 -3.29 -18.55 8.89
CA GLN A 165 -3.41 -19.99 9.09
C GLN A 165 -2.26 -20.77 8.43
N ALA A 166 -1.89 -20.42 7.20
CA ALA A 166 -0.73 -21.00 6.53
C ALA A 166 0.56 -20.76 7.33
N PHE A 167 0.72 -19.57 7.89
CA PHE A 167 1.85 -19.24 8.76
C PHE A 167 1.87 -20.11 10.03
N LEU A 168 0.74 -20.23 10.74
CA LEU A 168 0.63 -21.08 11.92
C LEU A 168 0.94 -22.55 11.61
N ASN A 169 0.45 -23.05 10.48
CA ASN A 169 0.70 -24.43 10.05
C ASN A 169 2.18 -24.69 9.80
N ASN A 170 2.89 -23.75 9.16
CA ASN A 170 4.35 -23.84 8.98
C ASN A 170 5.11 -23.84 10.31
N LEU A 171 4.58 -23.17 11.34
CA LEU A 171 5.22 -23.13 12.66
C LEU A 171 4.96 -24.36 13.54
N ASN A 172 4.01 -25.23 13.19
CA ASN A 172 3.65 -26.40 14.00
C ASN A 172 4.78 -27.45 14.11
N ALA A 173 5.72 -27.45 13.17
CA ALA A 173 6.89 -28.35 13.20
C ALA A 173 8.00 -27.91 14.16
N HIS A 174 7.86 -26.75 14.82
CA HIS A 174 8.89 -26.15 15.68
C HIS A 174 8.49 -26.15 17.16
N SER A 175 9.45 -25.86 18.04
CA SER A 175 9.19 -25.75 19.49
C SER A 175 8.24 -24.59 19.81
N LEU A 176 7.57 -24.68 20.97
CA LEU A 176 6.64 -23.64 21.42
C LEU A 176 7.35 -22.30 21.62
N GLU A 177 8.58 -22.30 22.14
CA GLU A 177 9.39 -21.09 22.34
C GLU A 177 9.72 -20.42 21.00
N TYR A 178 10.13 -21.21 20.01
CA TYR A 178 10.40 -20.72 18.66
C TYR A 178 9.15 -20.09 18.05
N ARG A 179 8.03 -20.82 18.08
CA ARG A 179 6.74 -20.35 17.55
C ARG A 179 6.32 -19.04 18.20
N ASN A 180 6.40 -18.93 19.52
CA ASN A 180 6.02 -17.73 20.25
C ASN A 180 6.91 -16.53 19.91
N ALA A 181 8.22 -16.75 19.76
CA ALA A 181 9.15 -15.69 19.38
C ALA A 181 8.90 -15.16 17.97
N ILE A 182 8.64 -16.07 17.02
CA ILE A 182 8.32 -15.72 15.63
C ILE A 182 7.00 -14.94 15.57
N LEU A 183 5.94 -15.45 16.20
CA LEU A 183 4.63 -14.79 16.23
C LEU A 183 4.72 -13.40 16.86
N SER A 184 5.41 -13.28 17.99
CA SER A 184 5.58 -11.99 18.67
C SER A 184 6.34 -10.97 17.81
N PHE A 185 7.34 -11.42 17.03
CA PHE A 185 8.06 -10.55 16.11
C PHE A 185 7.17 -10.06 14.97
N TYR A 186 6.39 -10.95 14.33
CA TYR A 186 5.51 -10.54 13.24
C TYR A 186 4.28 -9.77 13.68
N ASP A 187 3.76 -10.04 14.88
CA ASP A 187 2.74 -9.18 15.51
C ASP A 187 3.28 -7.75 15.67
N TYR A 188 4.51 -7.61 16.19
CA TYR A 188 5.17 -6.30 16.28
C TYR A 188 5.37 -5.65 14.90
N MET A 189 5.89 -6.38 13.92
CA MET A 189 6.08 -5.83 12.58
C MET A 189 4.76 -5.38 11.96
N ALA A 190 3.69 -6.16 12.10
CA ALA A 190 2.42 -5.75 11.55
C ALA A 190 1.82 -4.51 12.25
N LEU A 191 2.04 -4.33 13.56
CA LEU A 191 1.73 -3.07 14.25
C LEU A 191 2.50 -1.89 13.67
N GLU A 192 3.79 -2.07 13.34
CA GLU A 192 4.60 -1.03 12.69
C GLU A 192 4.09 -0.68 11.28
N PHE A 193 3.50 -1.65 10.57
CA PHE A 193 2.82 -1.42 9.29
C PHE A 193 1.42 -0.85 9.45
N SER A 194 0.79 -0.94 10.62
CA SER A 194 -0.59 -0.51 10.83
C SER A 194 -0.78 0.62 11.83
N LYS A 195 0.28 1.26 12.30
CA LYS A 195 0.11 2.39 13.21
C LYS A 195 -0.36 3.64 12.49
N GLU A 196 -1.06 4.49 13.23
CA GLU A 196 -1.30 5.88 12.86
C GLU A 196 0.03 6.65 12.89
N ILE A 197 0.19 7.58 11.97
CA ILE A 197 1.49 8.21 11.67
C ILE A 197 1.34 9.71 11.84
N LYS A 198 2.21 10.27 12.67
CA LYS A 198 2.27 11.71 12.94
C LYS A 198 3.28 12.39 12.03
N ASN A 199 4.37 11.71 11.69
CA ASN A 199 5.38 12.21 10.78
C ASN A 199 6.12 11.05 10.08
N SER A 200 6.88 11.34 9.02
CA SER A 200 7.52 10.31 8.20
C SER A 200 8.49 9.41 8.97
N LEU A 201 9.15 9.89 10.03
CA LEU A 201 10.09 9.10 10.84
C LEU A 201 9.41 7.97 11.61
N ASP A 202 8.09 8.03 11.83
CA ASP A 202 7.36 6.91 12.42
C ASP A 202 7.47 5.65 11.54
N TYR A 203 7.69 5.79 10.22
CA TYR A 203 7.84 4.64 9.32
C TYR A 203 9.20 3.95 9.35
N GLN A 204 10.19 4.45 10.10
CA GLN A 204 11.56 3.93 10.01
C GLN A 204 11.66 2.41 10.16
N VAL A 205 10.96 1.83 11.15
CA VAL A 205 11.03 0.38 11.41
C VAL A 205 10.46 -0.43 10.23
N SER A 206 9.25 -0.12 9.77
CA SER A 206 8.60 -0.83 8.67
C SER A 206 9.29 -0.58 7.32
N ALA A 207 9.76 0.64 7.07
CA ALA A 207 10.51 1.01 5.87
C ALA A 207 11.84 0.28 5.76
N ILE A 208 12.63 0.27 6.84
CA ILE A 208 13.96 -0.37 6.84
C ILE A 208 13.82 -1.88 6.78
N PHE A 209 12.84 -2.45 7.49
CA PHE A 209 12.52 -3.87 7.36
C PHE A 209 12.20 -4.23 5.90
N SER A 210 11.33 -3.46 5.25
CA SER A 210 10.96 -3.67 3.85
C SER A 210 12.17 -3.61 2.91
N ASP A 211 13.02 -2.60 3.07
CA ASP A 211 14.25 -2.40 2.29
C ASP A 211 15.20 -3.60 2.47
N MET A 212 15.41 -4.06 3.70
CA MET A 212 16.28 -5.20 3.99
C MET A 212 15.72 -6.52 3.43
N MET A 213 14.41 -6.74 3.52
CA MET A 213 13.79 -7.94 2.97
C MET A 213 13.79 -7.92 1.42
N CYS A 214 13.60 -6.76 0.80
CA CYS A 214 13.65 -6.62 -0.65
C CYS A 214 15.08 -6.71 -1.24
N ASN A 215 16.13 -6.71 -0.40
CA ASN A 215 17.49 -7.05 -0.83
C ASN A 215 17.66 -8.53 -1.17
N HIS A 216 16.76 -9.41 -0.72
CA HIS A 216 16.74 -10.79 -1.17
C HIS A 216 16.30 -10.84 -2.64
N ALA A 217 17.09 -11.53 -3.48
CA ALA A 217 16.87 -11.56 -4.93
C ALA A 217 15.48 -12.05 -5.33
N ASN A 218 14.90 -12.95 -4.53
CA ASN A 218 13.61 -13.59 -4.79
C ASN A 218 12.41 -12.85 -4.19
N ILE A 219 12.57 -11.65 -3.64
CA ILE A 219 11.46 -10.85 -3.11
C ILE A 219 11.27 -9.63 -3.99
N ASP A 220 10.13 -9.53 -4.66
CA ASP A 220 9.75 -8.42 -5.54
C ASP A 220 9.14 -7.24 -4.79
N GLY A 221 8.64 -7.47 -3.57
CA GLY A 221 7.96 -6.44 -2.81
C GLY A 221 7.33 -6.94 -1.52
N ILE A 222 6.46 -6.10 -0.97
CA ILE A 222 5.74 -6.31 0.28
C ILE A 222 4.24 -6.19 0.01
N LEU A 223 3.46 -7.10 0.57
CA LEU A 223 1.99 -7.05 0.58
C LEU A 223 1.53 -6.91 2.04
N TYR A 224 0.68 -5.94 2.33
CA TYR A 224 0.25 -5.65 3.70
C TYR A 224 -1.19 -5.12 3.74
N PRO A 225 -1.95 -5.38 4.82
CA PRO A 225 -3.29 -4.83 5.00
C PRO A 225 -3.30 -3.30 4.94
N SER A 226 -4.34 -2.74 4.35
CA SER A 226 -4.60 -1.30 4.39
C SER A 226 -5.10 -0.92 5.77
N PHE A 227 -4.27 -0.21 6.54
CA PHE A 227 -4.69 0.36 7.81
C PHE A 227 -5.89 1.28 7.65
N MET A 228 -5.93 2.02 6.52
CA MET A 228 -6.98 3.00 6.30
C MET A 228 -8.36 2.42 6.06
N MET A 229 -8.41 1.16 5.64
CA MET A 229 -9.64 0.40 5.46
C MET A 229 -9.81 -0.62 6.58
N GLU A 230 -9.23 -0.37 7.76
CA GLU A 230 -9.29 -1.25 8.94
C GLU A 230 -8.83 -2.70 8.64
N GLY A 231 -7.95 -2.86 7.66
CA GLY A 231 -7.44 -4.14 7.18
C GLY A 231 -8.32 -4.85 6.15
N GLN A 232 -9.46 -4.31 5.73
CA GLN A 232 -10.32 -4.91 4.70
C GLN A 232 -9.69 -4.87 3.30
N GLY A 233 -8.85 -3.87 3.04
CA GLY A 233 -8.11 -3.72 1.79
C GLY A 233 -6.67 -4.22 1.86
N LEU A 234 -6.03 -4.44 0.70
CA LEU A 234 -4.61 -4.77 0.62
C LEU A 234 -3.83 -3.69 -0.13
N ASN A 235 -2.68 -3.34 0.43
CA ASN A 235 -1.68 -2.48 -0.19
C ASN A 235 -0.47 -3.32 -0.62
N ILE A 236 0.17 -2.88 -1.69
CA ILE A 236 1.33 -3.52 -2.26
C ILE A 236 2.42 -2.48 -2.54
N ALA A 237 3.64 -2.80 -2.12
CA ALA A 237 4.84 -2.02 -2.42
C ALA A 237 5.81 -2.89 -3.23
N ILE A 238 6.18 -2.46 -4.44
CA ILE A 238 7.03 -3.23 -5.37
C ILE A 238 8.33 -2.48 -5.59
N LYS A 239 9.45 -3.21 -5.57
CA LYS A 239 10.77 -2.60 -5.82
C LYS A 239 10.90 -2.17 -7.29
N PRO A 240 11.58 -1.04 -7.58
CA PRO A 240 11.69 -0.49 -8.93
C PRO A 240 12.09 -1.51 -10.01
N GLU A 241 13.07 -2.37 -9.71
CA GLU A 241 13.59 -3.37 -10.64
C GLU A 241 12.57 -4.49 -10.96
N SER A 242 11.57 -4.71 -10.11
CA SER A 242 10.49 -5.67 -10.33
C SER A 242 9.32 -5.07 -11.12
N MET A 243 9.28 -3.76 -11.34
CA MET A 243 8.23 -3.13 -12.16
C MET A 243 8.23 -3.58 -13.62
N LYS A 244 9.34 -4.12 -14.12
CA LYS A 244 9.41 -4.74 -15.45
C LYS A 244 8.46 -5.94 -15.61
N LYS A 245 8.02 -6.54 -14.51
CA LYS A 245 7.04 -7.64 -14.48
C LYS A 245 5.59 -7.15 -14.60
N LEU A 246 5.37 -5.83 -14.68
CA LEU A 246 4.05 -5.23 -14.75
C LEU A 246 3.93 -4.40 -16.04
N GLY A 247 2.71 -4.30 -16.56
CA GLY A 247 2.38 -3.39 -17.64
C GLY A 247 1.22 -2.48 -17.25
N LEU A 248 1.34 -1.17 -17.53
CA LEU A 248 0.23 -0.24 -17.37
C LEU A 248 -0.86 -0.59 -18.39
N PHE A 249 -2.02 -1.01 -17.90
CA PHE A 249 -3.14 -1.46 -18.73
C PHE A 249 -4.17 -0.36 -18.96
N ALA A 250 -4.38 0.50 -17.98
CA ALA A 250 -5.24 1.66 -18.14
C ALA A 250 -4.73 2.82 -17.30
N ALA A 251 -4.95 4.03 -17.80
CA ALA A 251 -4.71 5.26 -17.08
C ALA A 251 -5.99 6.09 -17.12
N GLY A 252 -6.26 6.82 -16.05
CA GLY A 252 -7.43 7.69 -16.00
C GLY A 252 -7.29 8.76 -14.94
N GLU A 253 -8.18 9.73 -15.02
CA GLU A 253 -8.32 10.80 -14.05
C GLU A 253 -9.74 10.83 -13.51
N SER A 254 -9.89 11.36 -12.32
CA SER A 254 -11.17 11.53 -11.67
C SER A 254 -11.22 12.85 -10.94
N LEU A 255 -12.43 13.39 -10.85
CA LEU A 255 -12.78 14.49 -9.98
C LEU A 255 -13.49 13.91 -8.76
N ILE A 256 -12.99 14.29 -7.59
CA ILE A 256 -13.57 13.98 -6.29
C ILE A 256 -14.35 15.23 -5.88
N TYR A 257 -15.67 15.09 -5.80
CA TYR A 257 -16.57 16.11 -5.29
C TYR A 257 -16.91 15.76 -3.86
N LYS A 258 -16.68 16.68 -2.93
CA LYS A 258 -16.90 16.42 -1.50
C LYS A 258 -17.65 17.57 -0.88
N ASN A 259 -18.72 17.24 -0.18
CA ASN A 259 -19.45 18.13 0.71
C ASN A 259 -19.48 17.49 2.10
N LYS A 260 -18.56 17.89 2.98
CA LYS A 260 -18.44 17.31 4.32
C LYS A 260 -18.33 15.78 4.26
N ASP A 261 -19.27 15.03 4.85
CA ASP A 261 -19.26 13.57 4.87
C ASP A 261 -19.79 12.93 3.57
N GLN A 262 -20.37 13.71 2.66
CA GLN A 262 -20.84 13.22 1.37
C GLN A 262 -19.73 13.38 0.32
N MET A 263 -19.50 12.34 -0.49
CA MET A 263 -18.55 12.41 -1.59
C MET A 263 -19.00 11.59 -2.79
N MET A 264 -18.58 12.04 -3.97
CA MET A 264 -18.67 11.28 -5.20
C MET A 264 -17.38 11.40 -6.00
N VAL A 265 -16.98 10.29 -6.64
CA VAL A 265 -15.80 10.24 -7.50
C VAL A 265 -16.26 9.96 -8.92
N GLY A 266 -16.23 10.97 -9.77
CA GLY A 266 -16.55 10.86 -11.20
C GLY A 266 -15.28 10.66 -12.02
N ASN A 267 -15.31 9.75 -12.99
CA ASN A 267 -14.25 9.69 -14.00
C ASN A 267 -14.29 10.98 -14.83
N SER A 268 -13.13 11.53 -15.16
CA SER A 268 -13.03 12.72 -16.00
C SER A 268 -12.37 12.43 -17.33
N ALA A 269 -11.48 11.44 -17.38
CA ALA A 269 -10.83 11.02 -18.60
C ALA A 269 -10.18 9.65 -18.42
N SER A 270 -10.06 8.89 -19.51
CA SER A 270 -9.49 7.55 -19.46
C SER A 270 -8.86 7.10 -20.77
N ILE A 271 -7.96 6.12 -20.67
CA ILE A 271 -7.43 5.35 -21.80
C ILE A 271 -7.10 3.92 -21.38
N VAL A 272 -7.36 2.98 -22.29
CA VAL A 272 -6.86 1.60 -22.21
C VAL A 272 -5.62 1.49 -23.09
N LEU A 273 -4.57 0.88 -22.55
CA LEU A 273 -3.26 0.76 -23.17
C LEU A 273 -2.95 -0.69 -23.52
N ASP A 274 -2.13 -0.88 -24.54
CA ASP A 274 -1.61 -2.19 -24.97
C ASP A 274 -0.47 -2.72 -24.08
N ARG A 275 -0.15 -2.01 -22.99
CA ARG A 275 0.95 -2.26 -22.03
C ARG A 275 2.36 -2.02 -22.59
N LYS A 276 2.49 -1.58 -23.84
CA LYS A 276 3.78 -1.24 -24.50
C LYS A 276 3.90 0.26 -24.79
N THR A 277 2.76 0.93 -24.93
CA THR A 277 2.63 2.36 -25.17
C THR A 277 3.21 3.14 -24.01
N MET A 278 4.21 3.99 -24.28
CA MET A 278 4.91 4.78 -23.25
C MET A 278 4.34 6.19 -23.08
N ASN A 279 3.80 6.77 -24.15
CA ASN A 279 3.17 8.09 -24.16
C ASN A 279 1.75 7.96 -24.71
N PHE A 280 0.79 8.70 -24.15
CA PHE A 280 -0.61 8.60 -24.49
C PHE A 280 -1.38 9.90 -24.18
N GLU A 281 -2.50 10.08 -24.86
CA GLU A 281 -3.52 11.06 -24.50
C GLU A 281 -4.76 10.32 -23.99
N MET A 282 -5.39 10.87 -22.95
CA MET A 282 -6.63 10.33 -22.41
C MET A 282 -7.82 10.92 -23.16
N ASN A 283 -8.87 10.12 -23.35
CA ASN A 283 -10.15 10.61 -23.85
C ASN A 283 -10.92 11.21 -22.68
N GLU A 284 -11.55 12.37 -22.87
CA GLU A 284 -12.44 12.94 -21.85
C GLU A 284 -13.66 12.05 -21.66
N ASP A 285 -14.02 11.80 -20.40
CA ASP A 285 -15.22 11.06 -20.04
C ASP A 285 -16.38 12.03 -19.81
N GLU A 286 -17.60 11.59 -20.10
CA GLU A 286 -18.81 12.39 -19.85
C GLU A 286 -18.98 12.65 -18.35
N LYS A 287 -19.24 13.91 -17.98
CA LYS A 287 -19.45 14.34 -16.60
C LYS A 287 -20.95 14.36 -16.30
N HIS A 288 -21.42 13.45 -15.46
CA HIS A 288 -22.80 13.41 -14.99
C HIS A 288 -23.02 14.37 -13.81
N LEU A 289 -22.87 15.67 -14.05
CA LEU A 289 -22.85 16.69 -12.99
C LEU A 289 -24.15 16.72 -12.16
N ASP A 290 -25.31 16.57 -12.79
CA ASP A 290 -26.60 16.56 -12.08
C ASP A 290 -26.70 15.43 -11.05
N GLU A 291 -26.17 14.24 -11.40
CA GLU A 291 -26.11 13.09 -10.48
C GLU A 291 -25.13 13.36 -9.35
N VAL A 292 -23.97 13.95 -9.66
CA VAL A 292 -22.96 14.37 -8.68
C VAL A 292 -23.54 15.33 -7.66
N LEU A 293 -24.17 16.42 -8.11
CA LEU A 293 -24.77 17.44 -7.25
C LEU A 293 -25.85 16.85 -6.34
N LYS A 294 -26.68 15.95 -6.89
CA LYS A 294 -27.71 15.22 -6.14
C LYS A 294 -27.11 14.33 -5.06
N ILE A 295 -26.04 13.58 -5.35
CA ILE A 295 -25.39 12.67 -4.40
C ILE A 295 -24.71 13.44 -3.27
N ILE A 296 -24.02 14.54 -3.57
CA ILE A 296 -23.31 15.34 -2.55
C ILE A 296 -24.22 16.36 -1.86
N GLY A 297 -25.47 16.49 -2.28
CA GLY A 297 -26.51 17.28 -1.62
C GLY A 297 -26.33 18.81 -1.75
N VAL A 298 -25.88 19.28 -2.91
CA VAL A 298 -25.73 20.73 -3.22
C VAL A 298 -26.46 21.09 -4.51
N LYS A 299 -26.77 22.36 -4.73
CA LYS A 299 -27.44 22.85 -5.96
C LYS A 299 -26.46 23.32 -7.02
N SER A 300 -25.27 23.76 -6.62
CA SER A 300 -24.19 24.12 -7.54
C SER A 300 -22.82 23.76 -6.96
N LEU A 301 -21.81 23.72 -7.83
CA LEU A 301 -20.42 23.51 -7.40
C LEU A 301 -19.87 24.68 -6.58
N ASP A 302 -20.45 25.87 -6.69
CA ASP A 302 -20.04 27.06 -5.92
C ASP A 302 -20.27 26.87 -4.41
N GLU A 303 -21.20 25.99 -4.02
CA GLU A 303 -21.44 25.64 -2.61
C GLU A 303 -20.31 24.79 -1.99
N LEU A 304 -19.34 24.35 -2.80
CA LEU A 304 -18.19 23.57 -2.35
C LEU A 304 -16.93 24.42 -2.11
N ILE A 305 -16.95 25.70 -2.47
CA ILE A 305 -15.81 26.64 -2.43
C ILE A 305 -15.83 27.48 -1.16
#